data_AF-A0A925W859-F1
#
_entry.id   AF-A0A925W859-F1
#
_cell.length_a   1.000
_cell.length_b   1.000
_cell.length_c   1.000
_cell.angle_alpha   90.00
_cell.angle_beta   90.00
_cell.angle_gamma   90.00
#
_symmetry.space_group_name_H-M   'P 1'
#
loop_
_entity.id
_entity.type
_entity.pdbx_description
1 polymer ?
#
loop_
_entity_poly.entity_id
_entity_poly.type
_entity_poly.pdbx_seq_one_letter_code
_entity_poly.pdbx_strand_id
1 'polypeptide(L)'
;LAPWALEMHATCVIAHARHGRLDLVAGVAAEVSPTLAGMLDTPVDRPPTYFVVYPLWGAFLLAQAMIDVSGRTVDGRVSARMIALALRLHFAQQFPSTMSGDRARETARHADGPAYDEAVSSYAGLDPEAQRRAAQELLHQRDGSRS
;
A
#
# COMPACT_ATOMS: atom_id res chain seq x y z
N LEU A 1 -14.09 -10.20 4.36
CA LEU A 1 -14.95 -9.08 3.87
C LEU A 1 -15.19 -9.26 2.38
N ALA A 2 -16.33 -8.82 1.85
CA ALA A 2 -16.52 -8.76 0.41
C ALA A 2 -15.51 -7.76 -0.23
N PRO A 3 -15.10 -7.94 -1.50
CA PRO A 3 -14.09 -7.09 -2.15
C PRO A 3 -14.37 -5.58 -2.03
N TRP A 4 -15.60 -5.15 -2.27
CA TRP A 4 -15.99 -3.73 -2.15
C TRP A 4 -15.85 -3.18 -0.72
N ALA A 5 -16.05 -4.01 0.31
CA ALA A 5 -15.90 -3.58 1.70
C ALA A 5 -14.41 -3.44 2.07
N LEU A 6 -13.54 -4.27 1.49
CA LEU A 6 -12.09 -4.15 1.62
C LEU A 6 -11.58 -2.86 0.96
N GLU A 7 -12.08 -2.53 -0.22
CA GLU A 7 -11.77 -1.25 -0.89
C GLU A 7 -12.16 -0.06 0.02
N MET A 8 -13.37 -0.05 0.58
CA MET A 8 -13.81 1.01 1.50
C MET A 8 -12.96 1.10 2.76
N HIS A 9 -12.51 -0.02 3.33
CA HIS A 9 -11.61 -0.03 4.48
C HIS A 9 -10.29 0.67 4.15
N ALA A 10 -9.65 0.29 3.04
CA ALA A 10 -8.39 0.89 2.62
C ALA A 10 -8.57 2.40 2.34
N THR A 11 -9.62 2.80 1.63
CA THR A 11 -9.92 4.22 1.36
C THR A 11 -10.11 5.02 2.64
N CYS A 12 -10.87 4.48 3.60
CA CYS A 12 -11.14 5.13 4.87
C CYS A 12 -9.83 5.40 5.63
N VAL A 13 -8.95 4.41 5.72
CA VAL A 13 -7.65 4.54 6.37
C VAL A 13 -6.78 5.57 5.66
N ILE A 14 -6.67 5.51 4.33
CA ILE A 14 -5.87 6.46 3.55
C ILE A 14 -6.34 7.90 3.78
N ALA A 15 -7.66 8.14 3.76
CA ALA A 15 -8.24 9.45 4.00
C ALA A 15 -7.91 9.97 5.40
N HIS A 16 -8.07 9.14 6.44
CA HIS A 16 -7.80 9.53 7.82
C HIS A 16 -6.30 9.75 8.08
N ALA A 17 -5.43 8.89 7.52
CA ALA A 17 -3.98 9.06 7.58
C ALA A 17 -3.52 10.38 6.96
N ARG A 18 -4.07 10.73 5.79
CA ARG A 18 -3.77 12.03 5.12
C ARG A 18 -4.09 13.23 5.98
N HIS A 19 -5.14 13.15 6.79
CA HIS A 19 -5.57 14.25 7.65
C HIS A 19 -4.99 14.17 9.07
N GLY A 20 -4.12 13.20 9.37
CA GLY A 20 -3.57 13.00 10.72
C GLY A 20 -4.63 12.59 11.75
N ARG A 21 -5.68 11.89 11.29
CA ARG A 21 -6.87 11.51 12.09
C ARG A 21 -7.03 9.99 12.21
N LEU A 22 -5.91 9.26 12.27
CA LEU A 22 -5.92 7.79 12.38
C LEU A 22 -6.54 7.28 13.68
N ASP A 23 -6.56 8.11 14.72
CA ASP A 23 -7.23 7.83 16.00
C ASP A 23 -8.71 7.50 15.82
N LEU A 24 -9.39 8.14 14.86
CA LEU A 24 -10.81 7.92 14.58
C LEU A 24 -11.11 6.56 13.92
N VAL A 25 -10.09 5.93 13.36
CA VAL A 25 -10.18 4.65 12.66
C VAL A 25 -9.17 3.65 13.18
N ALA A 26 -8.71 3.79 14.43
CA ALA A 26 -7.60 3.03 14.99
C ALA A 26 -7.82 1.50 14.88
N GLY A 27 -9.05 1.03 15.12
CA GLY A 27 -9.40 -0.39 14.95
C GLY A 27 -9.27 -0.84 13.49
N VAL A 28 -9.74 -0.04 12.53
CA VAL A 28 -9.62 -0.37 11.10
C VAL A 28 -8.17 -0.31 10.64
N ALA A 29 -7.40 0.67 11.12
CA ALA A 29 -5.99 0.83 10.82
C ALA A 29 -5.14 -0.34 11.36
N ALA A 30 -5.48 -0.86 12.55
CA ALA A 30 -4.80 -2.02 13.14
C ALA A 30 -4.98 -3.29 12.29
N GLU A 31 -6.11 -3.44 11.61
CA GLU A 31 -6.40 -4.59 10.75
C GLU A 31 -5.71 -4.54 9.37
N VAL A 32 -5.14 -3.39 8.96
CA VAL A 32 -4.56 -3.24 7.61
C VAL A 32 -3.38 -4.20 7.40
N SER A 33 -2.42 -4.22 8.32
CA SER A 33 -1.24 -5.08 8.23
C SER A 33 -1.59 -6.58 8.21
N PRO A 34 -2.36 -7.14 9.17
CA PRO A 34 -2.70 -8.56 9.16
C PRO A 34 -3.58 -8.95 7.96
N THR A 35 -4.48 -8.05 7.52
CA THR A 35 -5.28 -8.29 6.31
C THR A 35 -4.38 -8.34 5.06
N LEU A 36 -3.45 -7.39 4.92
CA LEU A 36 -2.52 -7.36 3.81
C LEU A 36 -1.63 -8.61 3.77
N ALA A 37 -1.10 -9.04 4.92
CA ALA A 37 -0.32 -10.27 5.03
C ALA A 37 -1.12 -11.49 4.52
N GLY A 38 -2.35 -11.68 5.01
CA GLY A 38 -3.20 -12.79 4.58
C GLY A 38 -3.56 -12.75 3.10
N MET A 39 -3.73 -11.55 2.53
CA MET A 39 -3.95 -11.37 1.10
C MET A 39 -2.73 -11.77 0.26
N LEU A 40 -1.52 -11.44 0.71
CA LEU A 40 -0.28 -11.75 0.00
C LEU A 40 0.11 -13.22 0.09
N ASP A 41 -0.23 -13.90 1.18
CA ASP A 41 0.07 -15.32 1.38
C ASP A 41 -0.90 -16.26 0.65
N THR A 42 -2.01 -15.74 0.13
CA THR A 42 -2.98 -16.51 -0.64
C THR A 42 -2.62 -16.54 -2.13
N PRO A 43 -2.31 -17.71 -2.73
CA PRO A 43 -2.09 -17.83 -4.17
C PRO A 43 -3.35 -17.45 -4.96
N VAL A 44 -3.20 -16.64 -6.00
CA VAL A 44 -4.32 -16.24 -6.87
C VAL A 44 -4.50 -17.25 -7.99
N ASP A 45 -5.27 -18.31 -7.73
CA ASP A 45 -5.61 -19.29 -8.76
C ASP A 45 -6.68 -18.72 -9.72
N ARG A 46 -6.24 -17.99 -10.77
CA ARG A 46 -6.89 -17.76 -12.11
C ARG A 46 -6.88 -16.29 -12.60
N PRO A 47 -6.82 -16.07 -13.94
CA PRO A 47 -6.82 -14.74 -14.59
C PRO A 47 -7.91 -13.73 -14.18
N PRO A 48 -9.20 -14.11 -14.00
CA PRO A 48 -10.24 -13.14 -13.64
C PRO A 48 -10.06 -12.56 -12.23
N THR A 49 -9.46 -13.33 -11.33
CA THR A 49 -9.23 -12.95 -9.93
C THR A 49 -8.11 -11.92 -9.81
N TYR A 50 -7.07 -12.02 -10.67
CA TYR A 50 -5.95 -11.06 -10.70
C TYR A 50 -6.40 -9.62 -10.94
N PHE A 51 -7.34 -9.38 -11.86
CA PHE A 51 -7.82 -8.01 -12.16
C PHE A 51 -8.54 -7.33 -10.99
N VAL A 52 -9.08 -8.10 -10.04
CA VAL A 52 -9.77 -7.59 -8.84
C VAL A 52 -8.83 -7.55 -7.63
N VAL A 53 -7.89 -8.50 -7.54
CA VAL A 53 -6.95 -8.61 -6.41
C VAL A 53 -5.82 -7.58 -6.49
N TYR A 54 -5.38 -7.21 -7.68
CA TYR A 54 -4.28 -6.25 -7.88
C TYR A 54 -4.59 -4.87 -7.31
N PRO A 55 -5.74 -4.28 -7.65
CA PRO A 55 -6.13 -3.02 -7.05
C PRO A 55 -6.31 -3.08 -5.52
N LEU A 56 -6.79 -4.22 -4.99
CA LEU A 56 -6.92 -4.44 -3.55
C LEU A 56 -5.57 -4.51 -2.83
N TRP A 57 -4.59 -5.24 -3.38
CA TRP A 57 -3.23 -5.25 -2.85
C TRP A 57 -2.62 -3.85 -2.88
N GLY A 58 -2.78 -3.13 -3.99
CA GLY A 58 -2.34 -1.74 -4.10
C GLY A 58 -2.99 -0.83 -3.06
N ALA A 59 -4.30 -0.99 -2.81
CA ALA A 59 -5.04 -0.20 -1.82
C ALA A 59 -4.55 -0.43 -0.39
N PHE A 60 -4.40 -1.69 0.02
CA PHE A 60 -3.94 -2.03 1.35
C PHE A 60 -2.46 -1.69 1.55
N LEU A 61 -1.63 -1.86 0.53
CA LEU A 61 -0.22 -1.46 0.58
C LEU A 61 -0.07 0.06 0.74
N LEU A 62 -0.87 0.84 0.01
CA LEU A 62 -0.91 2.29 0.20
C LEU A 62 -1.45 2.66 1.57
N ALA A 63 -2.54 2.05 2.03
CA ALA A 63 -3.10 2.31 3.36
C ALA A 63 -2.06 2.08 4.45
N GLN A 64 -1.31 0.97 4.36
CA GLN A 64 -0.24 0.64 5.30
C GLN A 64 0.87 1.70 5.29
N ALA A 65 1.37 2.07 4.11
CA ALA A 65 2.41 3.08 4.01
C ALA A 65 1.96 4.45 4.55
N MET A 66 0.69 4.83 4.34
CA MET A 66 0.14 6.07 4.87
C MET A 66 0.01 6.05 6.40
N ILE A 67 -0.32 4.91 7.01
CA ILE A 67 -0.26 4.72 8.47
C ILE A 67 1.17 4.98 8.96
N ASP A 68 2.14 4.35 8.31
CA ASP A 68 3.53 4.38 8.75
C ASP A 68 4.14 5.79 8.63
N VAL A 69 3.85 6.50 7.53
CA VAL A 69 4.27 7.90 7.35
C VAL A 69 3.58 8.83 8.34
N SER A 70 2.26 8.68 8.54
CA SER A 70 1.50 9.54 9.46
C SER A 70 1.93 9.35 10.91
N GLY A 71 2.18 8.11 11.32
CA GLY A 71 2.66 7.77 12.66
C GLY A 71 4.16 7.99 12.86
N ARG A 72 4.94 8.17 11.78
CA ARG A 72 6.41 8.13 11.79
C ARG A 72 6.95 6.87 12.48
N THR A 73 6.27 5.74 12.26
CA THR A 73 6.55 4.48 12.99
C THR A 73 7.55 3.57 12.29
N VAL A 74 7.94 3.90 11.06
CA VAL A 74 8.80 3.08 10.20
C VAL A 74 9.71 4.00 9.41
N ASP A 75 10.85 3.48 8.96
CA ASP A 75 11.75 4.17 8.01
C ASP A 75 10.97 4.71 6.80
N GLY A 76 11.22 5.99 6.49
CA GLY A 76 10.66 6.68 5.32
C GLY A 76 11.01 5.98 4.01
N ARG A 77 12.19 5.32 3.94
CA ARG A 77 12.62 4.49 2.81
C ARG A 77 11.64 3.35 2.53
N VAL A 78 11.27 2.57 3.55
CA VAL A 78 10.36 1.43 3.40
C VAL A 78 8.99 1.93 2.96
N SER A 79 8.50 3.00 3.61
CA SER A 79 7.21 3.62 3.28
C SER A 79 7.16 4.15 1.84
N ALA A 80 8.22 4.81 1.38
CA ALA A 80 8.35 5.33 0.02
C ALA A 80 8.32 4.21 -1.03
N ARG A 81 9.01 3.10 -0.77
CA ARG A 81 9.01 1.91 -1.65
C ARG A 81 7.64 1.24 -1.68
N MET A 82 6.95 1.13 -0.54
CA MET A 82 5.58 0.61 -0.48
C MET A 82 4.61 1.45 -1.32
N ILE A 83 4.71 2.79 -1.26
CA ILE A 83 3.88 3.68 -2.09
C ILE A 83 4.18 3.47 -3.59
N ALA A 84 5.45 3.36 -3.98
CA ALA A 84 5.82 3.11 -5.37
C ALA A 84 5.20 1.80 -5.91
N LEU A 85 5.29 0.71 -5.13
CA LEU A 85 4.69 -0.58 -5.51
C LEU A 85 3.16 -0.52 -5.55
N ALA A 86 2.53 0.18 -4.60
CA ALA A 86 1.08 0.36 -4.57
C ALA A 86 0.54 1.07 -5.82
N LEU A 87 1.25 2.10 -6.28
CA LEU A 87 0.92 2.81 -7.53
C LEU A 87 1.10 1.92 -8.76
N ARG A 88 2.06 1.00 -8.74
CA ARG A 88 2.28 0.02 -9.82
C ARG A 88 1.19 -1.04 -9.89
N LEU A 89 0.59 -1.41 -8.76
CA LEU A 89 -0.53 -2.36 -8.63
C LEU A 89 -1.90 -1.79 -9.02
N HIS A 90 -1.93 -0.69 -9.78
CA HIS A 90 -3.13 -0.10 -10.38
C HIS A 90 -4.17 0.45 -9.39
N PHE A 91 -3.79 0.77 -8.14
CA PHE A 91 -4.65 1.48 -7.18
C PHE A 91 -5.30 2.76 -7.75
N ALA A 92 -4.57 3.48 -8.62
CA ALA A 92 -5.00 4.77 -9.14
C ALA A 92 -6.19 4.72 -10.12
N GLN A 93 -6.54 3.58 -10.70
CA GLN A 93 -7.64 3.50 -11.68
C GLN A 93 -9.02 3.26 -11.05
N GLN A 94 -9.09 2.69 -9.85
CA GLN A 94 -10.37 2.38 -9.19
C GLN A 94 -10.96 3.56 -8.39
N PHE A 95 -10.17 4.59 -8.09
CA PHE A 95 -10.63 5.77 -7.39
C PHE A 95 -10.65 6.96 -8.35
N PRO A 96 -11.83 7.56 -8.65
CA PRO A 96 -11.97 8.60 -9.66
C PRO A 96 -11.30 9.94 -9.29
N SER A 97 -10.52 10.02 -8.21
CA SER A 97 -9.71 11.20 -7.92
C SER A 97 -8.31 11.03 -8.51
N THR A 98 -8.08 11.67 -9.64
CA THR A 98 -6.75 12.02 -10.19
C THR A 98 -5.80 12.62 -9.13
N MET A 99 -6.33 13.13 -8.02
CA MET A 99 -5.58 13.63 -6.86
C MET A 99 -4.99 12.54 -5.95
N SER A 100 -5.50 11.29 -5.94
CA SER A 100 -4.98 10.30 -4.99
C SER A 100 -3.59 9.77 -5.37
N GLY A 101 -3.35 9.61 -6.68
CA GLY A 101 -2.04 9.23 -7.20
C GLY A 101 -0.97 10.28 -6.92
N ASP A 102 -1.21 11.53 -7.32
CA ASP A 102 -0.21 12.61 -7.15
C ASP A 102 0.11 12.90 -5.68
N ARG A 103 -0.89 12.86 -4.80
CA ARG A 103 -0.67 13.01 -3.36
C ARG A 103 0.08 11.85 -2.74
N ALA A 104 -0.14 10.63 -3.22
CA ALA A 104 0.66 9.48 -2.79
C ALA A 104 2.14 9.66 -3.22
N ARG A 105 2.39 10.11 -4.46
CA ARG A 105 3.75 10.41 -4.94
C ARG A 105 4.41 11.52 -4.13
N GLU A 106 3.67 12.59 -3.85
CA GLU A 106 4.13 13.69 -2.99
C GLU A 106 4.53 13.16 -1.61
N THR A 107 3.68 12.33 -1.00
CA THR A 107 3.95 11.71 0.31
C THR A 107 5.20 10.82 0.26
N ALA A 108 5.34 9.99 -0.77
CA ALA A 108 6.51 9.12 -0.91
C ALA A 108 7.80 9.92 -1.06
N ARG A 109 7.78 11.00 -1.86
CA ARG A 109 8.95 11.87 -2.03
C ARG A 109 9.33 12.62 -0.76
N HIS A 110 8.35 13.02 0.05
CA HIS A 110 8.62 13.60 1.37
C HIS A 110 9.14 12.57 2.37
N ALA A 111 8.71 11.31 2.28
CA ALA A 111 9.20 10.23 3.13
C ALA A 111 10.64 9.84 2.78
N ASP A 112 10.93 9.55 1.51
CA ASP A 112 12.27 9.32 0.95
C ASP A 112 12.20 9.39 -0.60
N GLY A 113 12.52 10.56 -1.16
CA GLY A 113 12.53 10.81 -2.60
C GLY A 113 13.46 9.87 -3.39
N PRO A 114 14.75 9.75 -3.02
CA PRO A 114 15.66 8.81 -3.67
C PRO A 114 15.16 7.38 -3.68
N ALA A 115 14.64 6.87 -2.57
CA ALA A 115 14.11 5.51 -2.49
C ALA A 115 12.85 5.32 -3.34
N TYR A 116 11.98 6.34 -3.41
CA TYR A 116 10.80 6.31 -4.28
C TYR A 116 11.18 6.21 -5.76
N ASP A 117 12.11 7.06 -6.23
CA ASP A 117 12.50 7.08 -7.65
C ASP A 117 13.24 5.79 -8.06
N GLU A 118 14.10 5.25 -7.19
CA GLU A 118 14.73 3.94 -7.37
C GLU A 118 13.69 2.81 -7.48
N ALA A 119 12.68 2.84 -6.60
CA ALA A 119 11.62 1.83 -6.57
C ALA A 119 10.72 1.87 -7.82
N VAL A 120 10.37 3.06 -8.32
CA VAL A 120 9.61 3.21 -9.56
C VAL A 120 10.31 2.52 -10.72
N SER A 121 11.62 2.71 -10.84
CA SER A 121 12.44 2.03 -11.85
C SER A 121 12.47 0.51 -11.62
N SER A 122 12.76 0.08 -10.40
CA SER A 122 12.89 -1.33 -10.02
C SER A 122 11.61 -2.14 -10.25
N TYR A 123 10.43 -1.52 -10.04
CA TYR A 123 9.14 -2.20 -10.16
C TYR A 123 8.52 -2.15 -11.57
N ALA A 124 9.08 -1.36 -12.49
CA ALA A 124 8.51 -1.15 -13.81
C ALA A 124 8.36 -2.46 -14.61
N GLY A 125 9.37 -3.34 -14.54
CA GLY A 125 9.45 -4.60 -15.30
C GLY A 125 8.97 -5.84 -14.56
N LEU A 126 8.50 -5.73 -13.31
CA LEU A 126 8.14 -6.90 -12.53
C LEU A 126 6.85 -7.56 -13.02
N ASP A 127 6.89 -8.89 -13.09
CA ASP A 127 5.71 -9.72 -13.30
C ASP A 127 4.82 -9.75 -12.04
N PRO A 128 3.58 -10.27 -12.15
CA PRO A 128 2.65 -10.39 -11.04
C PRO A 128 3.22 -11.01 -9.76
N GLU A 129 3.93 -12.13 -9.88
CA GLU A 129 4.46 -12.88 -8.75
C GLU A 129 5.66 -12.18 -8.10
N ALA A 130 6.50 -11.54 -8.91
CA ALA A 130 7.59 -10.70 -8.42
C ALA A 130 7.07 -9.46 -7.68
N GLN A 131 5.96 -8.86 -8.12
CA GLN A 131 5.31 -7.77 -7.39
C GLN A 131 4.73 -8.24 -6.05
N ARG A 132 4.11 -9.42 -6.00
CA ARG A 132 3.60 -10.03 -4.76
C ARG A 132 4.74 -10.26 -3.76
N ARG A 133 5.85 -10.87 -4.22
CA ARG A 133 7.04 -11.10 -3.38
C ARG A 133 7.67 -9.80 -2.89
N ALA A 134 7.75 -8.78 -3.73
CA ALA A 134 8.24 -7.46 -3.31
C ALA A 134 7.35 -6.83 -2.22
N ALA A 135 6.03 -7.00 -2.30
CA ALA A 135 5.12 -6.53 -1.26
C ALA A 135 5.30 -7.29 0.07
N GLN A 136 5.49 -8.62 0.02
CA GLN A 136 5.79 -9.43 1.21
C GLN A 136 7.12 -9.00 1.86
N GLU A 137 8.16 -8.77 1.06
CA GLU A 137 9.46 -8.34 1.54
C GLU A 137 9.38 -6.97 2.25
N LEU A 138 8.67 -6.00 1.65
CA LEU A 138 8.48 -4.69 2.26
C LEU A 138 7.70 -4.77 3.58
N LEU A 139 6.68 -5.63 3.65
CA LEU A 139 5.92 -5.83 4.89
C LEU A 139 6.81 -6.43 5.99
N HIS A 140 7.68 -7.38 5.64
CA HIS A 140 8.64 -7.95 6.57
C HIS A 140 9.69 -6.94 7.05
N GLN A 141 10.25 -6.13 6.14
CA GLN A 141 11.19 -5.05 6.48
C GLN A 141 10.56 -4.06 7.44
N ARG A 142 9.32 -3.64 7.15
CA ARG A 142 8.53 -2.73 7.98
C ARG A 142 8.35 -3.26 9.40
N ASP A 143 8.00 -4.54 9.56
CA ASP A 143 7.81 -5.15 10.87
C ASP A 143 9.13 -5.27 11.65
N GLY A 144 10.25 -5.51 10.95
CA GLY A 144 11.59 -5.48 11.54
C GLY A 144 12.07 -4.09 11.95
N SER A 145 11.64 -3.03 11.26
CA SER A 145 11.96 -1.63 11.58
C SER A 145 11.15 -1.04 12.74
N ARG A 146 10.18 -1.78 13.28
CA ARG A 146 9.27 -1.32 14.35
C ARG A 146 9.77 -1.63 15.77
N SER A 147 10.95 -2.25 15.91
CA SER A 147 11.62 -2.57 17.18
C SER A 147 12.52 -1.44 17.66
#